data_AF-A0A7G9YEI7-F1
#
_entry.id   AF-A0A7G9YEI7-F1
#
_cell.length_a   1.000
_cell.length_b   1.000
_cell.length_c   1.000
_cell.angle_alpha   90.00
_cell.angle_beta   90.00
_cell.angle_gamma   90.00
#
_symmetry.space_group_name_H-M   'P 1'
#
loop_
_entity.id
_entity.type
_entity.pdbx_description
1 polymer ?
#
loop_
_entity_poly.entity_id
_entity_poly.type
_entity_poly.pdbx_seq_one_letter_code
_entity_poly.pdbx_strand_id
1 'polypeptide(L)'
;MSQKIKFDNVEPEYKFEILIEGKPVVGFSIDAARAGNNVRVAQRCFLTDYDGDLFFTCLDQISHIYLRDWMPSSRKKESAISNCLIFIQKNNEAEVFINIPTEMQIISKRSIEKGGEIDREDIADLIRVEFPGMQMKSDCAVIYIFSKGWRRGLYFDLLPVQPQSSHRTSDLETLFASFHSYLLFPEVHRLEPNVKEKMFECGWFPFIRILGRHFEEIYNTLKNEFPLIEVEMKVVDSFDEKSIRDLKDAWMTKDLFKKHKTVIETAIDRFIEKDYISAIHILYPRIEGLMRYLYIGESGKPTSKKLVDKLTAPVAKKSIDLSLFLPEDFNEYLKQFYFSSFDLEKGEIDLSRHSLAHGVAKEEDFSKIQAFQAILILDQIFYYV
;
A
#
# COMPACT_ATOMS: atom_id res chain seq x y z
N MET A 1 7.71 11.93 -7.30
CA MET A 1 7.04 12.77 -8.31
C MET A 1 5.80 12.02 -8.75
N SER A 2 4.64 12.67 -8.81
CA SER A 2 3.43 12.06 -9.37
C SER A 2 3.46 12.18 -10.89
N GLN A 3 3.31 11.08 -11.61
CA GLN A 3 3.15 11.11 -13.06
C GLN A 3 1.69 10.77 -13.41
N LYS A 4 1.11 11.55 -14.34
CA LYS A 4 -0.16 11.22 -14.99
C LYS A 4 0.14 10.71 -16.39
N ILE A 5 -0.22 9.47 -16.68
CA ILE A 5 -0.17 8.92 -18.03
C ILE A 5 -1.57 9.10 -18.62
N LYS A 6 -1.65 9.82 -19.73
CA LYS A 6 -2.89 10.11 -20.45
C LYS A 6 -2.98 9.18 -21.65
N PHE A 7 -4.03 8.38 -21.75
CA PHE A 7 -4.36 7.67 -22.97
C PHE A 7 -5.40 8.50 -23.77
N ASP A 8 -5.30 8.45 -25.10
CA ASP A 8 -6.28 9.11 -25.99
C ASP A 8 -7.71 8.68 -25.64
N ASN A 9 -8.69 9.59 -25.75
CA ASN A 9 -10.09 9.40 -25.35
C ASN A 9 -10.63 8.01 -25.75
N VAL A 10 -10.59 7.06 -24.83
CA VAL A 10 -11.25 5.78 -24.98
C VAL A 10 -12.61 5.92 -24.26
N GLU A 11 -13.69 5.62 -24.95
CA GLU A 11 -15.04 5.59 -24.38
C GLU A 11 -15.29 4.26 -23.64
N PRO A 12 -16.27 4.17 -22.73
CA PRO A 12 -16.73 2.89 -22.17
C PRO A 12 -17.04 1.87 -23.28
N GLU A 13 -16.74 0.58 -23.09
CA GLU A 13 -17.21 -0.45 -24.04
C GLU A 13 -18.75 -0.44 -24.08
N TYR A 14 -19.40 -0.25 -22.94
CA TYR A 14 -20.85 -0.08 -22.85
C TYR A 14 -21.26 0.94 -21.79
N LYS A 15 -22.28 1.74 -22.14
CA LYS A 15 -23.03 2.62 -21.23
C LYS A 15 -24.52 2.41 -21.45
N PHE A 16 -25.29 2.23 -20.39
CA PHE A 16 -26.75 2.21 -20.45
C PHE A 16 -27.39 2.67 -19.14
N GLU A 17 -28.67 3.01 -19.22
CA GLU A 17 -29.49 3.44 -18.09
C GLU A 17 -30.57 2.40 -17.80
N ILE A 18 -30.87 2.20 -16.53
CA ILE A 18 -31.98 1.34 -16.09
C ILE A 18 -32.78 2.02 -14.98
N LEU A 19 -34.06 1.66 -14.90
CA LEU A 19 -34.93 2.01 -13.79
C LEU A 19 -35.11 0.80 -12.89
N ILE A 20 -34.73 0.90 -11.62
CA ILE A 20 -34.87 -0.19 -10.66
C ILE A 20 -36.33 -0.22 -10.18
N GLU A 21 -37.07 -1.25 -10.59
CA GLU A 21 -38.46 -1.44 -10.17
C GLU A 21 -38.56 -1.77 -8.67
N GLY A 22 -39.56 -1.17 -8.00
CA GLY A 22 -39.87 -1.48 -6.61
C GLY A 22 -39.22 -0.55 -5.60
N LYS A 23 -38.86 -1.11 -4.43
CA LYS A 23 -38.30 -0.33 -3.31
C LYS A 23 -36.83 0.02 -3.59
N PRO A 24 -36.35 1.19 -3.13
CA PRO A 24 -34.93 1.55 -3.24
C PRO A 24 -34.02 0.49 -2.64
N VAL A 25 -32.87 0.28 -3.27
CA VAL A 25 -31.84 -0.63 -2.75
C VAL A 25 -31.21 0.00 -1.50
N VAL A 26 -31.40 -0.66 -0.36
CA VAL A 26 -30.91 -0.17 0.94
C VAL A 26 -29.58 -0.77 1.37
N GLY A 27 -29.14 -1.84 0.70
CA GLY A 27 -27.90 -2.55 0.97
C GLY A 27 -27.98 -4.04 0.65
N PHE A 28 -26.92 -4.76 1.02
CA PHE A 28 -26.82 -6.21 0.87
C PHE A 28 -26.94 -6.89 2.24
N SER A 29 -27.74 -7.95 2.32
CA SER A 29 -27.86 -8.72 3.57
C SER A 29 -26.53 -9.40 3.88
N ILE A 30 -26.04 -9.26 5.12
CA ILE A 30 -24.83 -9.95 5.60
C ILE A 30 -25.15 -11.15 6.48
N ASP A 31 -26.43 -11.35 6.83
CA ASP A 31 -26.91 -12.51 7.58
C ASP A 31 -28.06 -13.20 6.84
N ALA A 32 -28.23 -14.50 7.13
CA ALA A 32 -29.45 -15.21 6.81
C ALA A 32 -30.52 -14.96 7.89
N ALA A 33 -31.76 -14.75 7.47
CA ALA A 33 -32.90 -14.70 8.38
C ALA A 33 -34.14 -15.36 7.79
N ARG A 34 -35.04 -15.80 8.67
CA ARG A 34 -36.37 -16.25 8.29
C ARG A 34 -37.28 -15.06 8.01
N ALA A 35 -38.31 -15.28 7.20
CA ALA A 35 -39.32 -14.27 6.93
C ALA A 35 -39.91 -13.72 8.25
N GLY A 36 -40.01 -12.39 8.34
CA GLY A 36 -40.49 -11.68 9.53
C GLY A 36 -39.40 -11.29 10.55
N ASN A 37 -38.17 -11.80 10.41
CA ASN A 37 -37.06 -11.42 11.29
C ASN A 37 -36.27 -10.23 10.73
N ASN A 38 -35.59 -9.51 11.63
CA ASN A 38 -34.64 -8.47 11.25
C ASN A 38 -33.35 -9.08 10.69
N VAL A 39 -32.75 -8.40 9.72
CA VAL A 39 -31.44 -8.73 9.12
C VAL A 39 -30.49 -7.56 9.29
N ARG A 40 -29.19 -7.84 9.41
CA ARG A 40 -28.16 -6.80 9.23
C ARG A 40 -27.92 -6.60 7.74
N VAL A 41 -27.77 -5.33 7.37
CA VAL A 41 -27.59 -4.91 5.98
C VAL A 41 -26.32 -4.08 5.89
N ALA A 42 -25.40 -4.49 5.01
CA ALA A 42 -24.25 -3.69 4.65
C ALA A 42 -24.68 -2.63 3.62
N GLN A 43 -24.49 -1.36 3.98
CA GLN A 43 -24.78 -0.21 3.10
C GLN A 43 -23.52 0.34 2.44
N ARG A 44 -22.36 0.06 3.04
CA ARG A 44 -21.05 0.41 2.51
C ARG A 44 -20.08 -0.70 2.85
N CYS A 45 -19.36 -1.22 1.85
CA CYS A 45 -18.39 -2.28 2.06
C CYS A 45 -17.39 -2.34 0.90
N PHE A 46 -16.17 -2.78 1.20
CA PHE A 46 -15.22 -3.28 0.22
C PHE A 46 -15.03 -4.77 0.46
N LEU A 47 -15.26 -5.57 -0.57
CA LEU A 47 -15.16 -7.03 -0.58
C LEU A 47 -14.23 -7.45 -1.70
N THR A 48 -13.62 -8.61 -1.53
CA THR A 48 -12.77 -9.29 -2.51
C THR A 48 -13.20 -10.75 -2.65
N ASP A 49 -12.63 -11.45 -3.63
CA ASP A 49 -12.82 -12.88 -3.80
C ASP A 49 -12.39 -13.72 -2.56
N TYR A 50 -11.62 -13.13 -1.65
CA TYR A 50 -11.26 -13.76 -0.36
C TYR A 50 -12.37 -13.72 0.69
N ASP A 51 -13.39 -12.87 0.52
CA ASP A 51 -14.55 -12.81 1.41
C ASP A 51 -15.59 -13.92 1.11
N GLY A 52 -15.28 -14.80 0.15
CA GLY A 52 -16.02 -16.03 -0.11
C GLY A 52 -17.48 -15.80 -0.52
N ASP A 53 -18.39 -16.57 0.06
CA ASP A 53 -19.81 -16.60 -0.33
C ASP A 53 -20.48 -15.22 -0.27
N LEU A 54 -20.09 -14.35 0.66
CA LEU A 54 -20.66 -13.01 0.75
C LEU A 54 -20.33 -12.18 -0.50
N PHE A 55 -19.08 -12.24 -0.97
CA PHE A 55 -18.65 -11.56 -2.19
C PHE A 55 -19.44 -12.05 -3.41
N PHE A 56 -19.52 -13.36 -3.60
CA PHE A 56 -20.23 -13.93 -4.75
C PHE A 56 -21.75 -13.68 -4.69
N THR A 57 -22.35 -13.77 -3.51
CA THR A 57 -23.77 -13.45 -3.31
C THR A 57 -24.08 -11.99 -3.68
N CYS A 58 -23.20 -11.05 -3.30
CA CYS A 58 -23.37 -9.65 -3.69
C CYS A 58 -23.24 -9.47 -5.20
N LEU A 59 -22.25 -10.12 -5.84
CA LEU A 59 -22.09 -10.07 -7.30
C LEU A 59 -23.30 -10.65 -8.04
N ASP A 60 -23.86 -11.76 -7.60
CA ASP A 60 -25.05 -12.37 -8.21
C ASP A 60 -26.26 -11.44 -8.11
N GLN A 61 -26.46 -10.79 -6.96
CA GLN A 61 -27.53 -9.80 -6.79
C GLN A 61 -27.32 -8.57 -7.67
N ILE A 62 -26.07 -8.07 -7.77
CA ILE A 62 -25.75 -6.95 -8.67
C ILE A 62 -26.00 -7.36 -10.13
N SER A 63 -25.61 -8.57 -10.50
CA SER A 63 -25.84 -9.11 -11.84
C SER A 63 -27.34 -9.16 -12.16
N HIS A 64 -28.14 -9.69 -11.24
CA HIS A 64 -29.59 -9.81 -11.40
C HIS A 64 -30.32 -8.47 -11.47
N ILE A 65 -29.88 -7.47 -10.70
CA ILE A 65 -30.54 -6.16 -10.64
C ILE A 65 -30.09 -5.26 -11.79
N TYR A 66 -28.79 -5.17 -12.06
CA TYR A 66 -28.22 -4.13 -12.91
C TYR A 66 -27.76 -4.61 -14.29
N LEU A 67 -27.47 -5.90 -14.44
CA LEU A 67 -26.83 -6.44 -15.65
C LEU A 67 -27.72 -7.42 -16.44
N ARG A 68 -28.85 -7.84 -15.85
CA ARG A 68 -29.75 -8.87 -16.39
C ARG A 68 -30.20 -8.61 -17.81
N ASP A 69 -30.51 -7.36 -18.15
CA ASP A 69 -31.06 -7.01 -19.46
C ASP A 69 -29.93 -6.73 -20.49
N TRP A 70 -28.75 -6.34 -20.02
CA TRP A 70 -27.57 -6.12 -20.85
C TRP A 70 -26.89 -7.43 -21.29
N MET A 71 -26.84 -8.46 -20.44
CA MET A 71 -26.10 -9.69 -20.77
C MET A 71 -26.67 -10.46 -21.98
N PRO A 72 -28.00 -10.69 -22.11
CA PRO A 72 -28.56 -11.35 -23.28
C PRO A 72 -28.39 -10.52 -24.55
N SER A 73 -28.53 -9.20 -24.47
CA SER A 73 -28.45 -8.28 -25.62
C SER A 73 -27.02 -8.12 -26.13
N SER A 74 -26.03 -8.09 -25.23
CA SER A 74 -24.60 -8.05 -25.59
C SER A 74 -24.01 -9.42 -25.96
N ARG A 75 -24.71 -10.53 -25.65
CA ARG A 75 -24.19 -11.91 -25.75
C ARG A 75 -22.89 -12.12 -24.96
N LYS A 76 -22.65 -11.32 -23.92
CA LYS A 76 -21.50 -11.43 -23.02
C LYS A 76 -21.91 -12.14 -21.72
N LYS A 77 -20.93 -12.66 -20.99
CA LYS A 77 -21.08 -13.23 -19.65
C LYS A 77 -20.41 -12.33 -18.62
N GLU A 78 -20.71 -12.53 -17.34
CA GLU A 78 -20.09 -11.82 -16.21
C GLU A 78 -18.55 -11.96 -16.20
N SER A 79 -18.01 -13.03 -16.77
CA SER A 79 -16.57 -13.22 -16.92
C SER A 79 -15.91 -12.22 -17.88
N ALA A 80 -16.67 -11.58 -18.78
CA ALA A 80 -16.16 -10.57 -19.71
C ALA A 80 -16.05 -9.16 -19.08
N ILE A 81 -16.50 -8.99 -17.83
CA ILE A 81 -16.45 -7.72 -17.11
C ILE A 81 -15.09 -7.61 -16.41
N SER A 82 -14.21 -6.76 -16.93
CA SER A 82 -12.94 -6.40 -16.28
C SER A 82 -13.18 -5.35 -15.19
N ASN A 83 -14.05 -4.38 -15.45
CA ASN A 83 -14.54 -3.43 -14.46
C ASN A 83 -15.98 -3.00 -14.80
N CYS A 84 -16.73 -2.59 -13.78
CA CYS A 84 -18.09 -2.07 -13.92
C CYS A 84 -18.32 -1.01 -12.84
N LEU A 85 -18.81 0.15 -13.24
CA LEU A 85 -19.16 1.25 -12.34
C LEU A 85 -20.64 1.56 -12.51
N ILE A 86 -21.36 1.61 -11.39
CA ILE A 86 -22.80 1.87 -11.36
C ILE A 86 -23.04 3.07 -10.46
N PHE A 87 -23.72 4.08 -10.98
CA PHE A 87 -24.22 5.21 -10.20
C PHE A 87 -25.72 5.07 -10.02
N ILE A 88 -26.20 5.12 -8.78
CA ILE A 88 -27.63 4.97 -8.47
C ILE A 88 -28.13 6.28 -7.87
N GLN A 89 -29.20 6.81 -8.46
CA GLN A 89 -29.85 8.04 -8.07
C GLN A 89 -30.97 7.80 -7.05
N LYS A 90 -31.41 8.86 -6.37
CA LYS A 90 -32.50 8.80 -5.36
C LYS A 90 -33.86 8.37 -5.93
N ASN A 91 -34.06 8.55 -7.23
CA ASN A 91 -35.28 8.16 -7.96
C ASN A 91 -35.20 6.71 -8.51
N ASN A 92 -34.24 5.89 -8.05
CA ASN A 92 -34.01 4.52 -8.51
C ASN A 92 -33.54 4.39 -9.98
N GLU A 93 -33.16 5.48 -10.63
CA GLU A 93 -32.44 5.40 -11.91
C GLU A 93 -30.97 5.05 -11.65
N ALA A 94 -30.42 4.16 -12.48
CA ALA A 94 -29.02 3.81 -12.43
C ALA A 94 -28.34 3.96 -13.79
N GLU A 95 -27.17 4.60 -13.79
CA GLU A 95 -26.24 4.64 -14.92
C GLU A 95 -25.21 3.53 -14.74
N VAL A 96 -25.12 2.62 -15.71
CA VAL A 96 -24.20 1.47 -15.70
C VAL A 96 -23.13 1.65 -16.77
N PHE A 97 -21.87 1.50 -16.36
CA PHE A 97 -20.70 1.60 -17.23
C PHE A 97 -19.88 0.31 -17.13
N ILE A 98 -19.58 -0.32 -18.26
CA ILE A 98 -18.87 -1.60 -18.31
C ILE A 98 -17.59 -1.47 -19.12
N ASN A 99 -16.51 -2.06 -18.59
CA ASN A 99 -15.17 -2.08 -19.17
C ASN A 99 -14.70 -0.67 -19.53
N ILE A 100 -14.84 0.24 -18.56
CA ILE A 100 -14.41 1.62 -18.67
C ILE A 100 -12.89 1.74 -18.65
N PRO A 101 -12.33 2.58 -19.51
CA PRO A 101 -10.93 2.99 -19.42
C PRO A 101 -10.64 3.55 -18.03
N THR A 102 -9.51 3.12 -17.47
CA THR A 102 -9.12 3.44 -16.11
C THR A 102 -7.69 3.93 -16.12
N GLU A 103 -7.46 5.15 -15.64
CA GLU A 103 -6.15 5.74 -15.46
C GLU A 103 -5.77 5.70 -13.98
N MET A 104 -4.50 5.39 -13.68
CA MET A 104 -3.99 5.32 -12.32
C MET A 104 -2.85 6.30 -12.15
N GLN A 105 -2.96 7.15 -11.12
CA GLN A 105 -1.86 7.98 -10.67
C GLN A 105 -1.08 7.23 -9.60
N ILE A 106 0.22 7.06 -9.83
CA ILE A 106 1.11 6.34 -8.90
C ILE A 106 2.23 7.24 -8.36
N ILE A 107 2.84 6.80 -7.28
CA ILE A 107 4.20 7.16 -6.92
C ILE A 107 5.10 6.06 -7.46
N SER A 108 6.10 6.41 -8.26
CA SER A 108 7.04 5.46 -8.83
C SER A 108 8.27 5.26 -7.93
N LYS A 109 8.82 4.04 -7.91
CA LYS A 109 10.07 3.71 -7.22
C LYS A 109 11.30 4.25 -7.96
N ARG A 110 11.21 4.37 -9.29
CA ARG A 110 12.27 4.86 -10.18
C ARG A 110 11.79 6.01 -11.05
N SER A 111 12.73 6.67 -11.72
CA SER A 111 12.40 7.58 -12.82
C SER A 111 11.84 6.79 -13.99
N ILE A 112 10.72 7.27 -14.55
CA ILE A 112 10.03 6.69 -15.69
C ILE A 112 9.85 7.81 -16.71
N GLU A 113 10.27 7.57 -17.96
CA GLU A 113 10.08 8.54 -19.04
C GLU A 113 8.67 8.45 -19.61
N LYS A 114 8.20 9.52 -20.26
CA LYS A 114 6.87 9.54 -20.87
C LYS A 114 6.75 8.43 -21.92
N GLY A 115 5.71 7.59 -21.79
CA GLY A 115 5.47 6.46 -22.67
C GLY A 115 6.29 5.21 -22.31
N GLY A 116 7.12 5.28 -21.26
CA GLY A 116 7.80 4.11 -20.71
C GLY A 116 6.80 3.12 -20.11
N GLU A 117 7.14 1.85 -20.19
CA GLU A 117 6.37 0.79 -19.55
C GLU A 117 6.50 0.88 -18.02
N ILE A 118 5.39 0.56 -17.36
CA ILE A 118 5.27 0.51 -15.91
C ILE A 118 4.82 -0.89 -15.55
N ASP A 119 5.58 -1.55 -14.69
CA ASP A 119 5.19 -2.81 -14.09
C ASP A 119 4.78 -2.63 -12.62
N ARG A 120 4.42 -3.73 -11.97
CA ARG A 120 4.09 -3.74 -10.54
C ARG A 120 5.30 -3.40 -9.66
N GLU A 121 6.49 -3.80 -10.09
CA GLU A 121 7.74 -3.59 -9.35
C GLU A 121 8.11 -2.10 -9.29
N ASP A 122 7.58 -1.29 -10.21
CA ASP A 122 7.78 0.16 -10.27
C ASP A 122 6.90 0.97 -9.32
N ILE A 123 5.88 0.38 -8.70
CA ILE A 123 4.86 1.10 -7.94
C ILE A 123 5.26 1.20 -6.47
N ALA A 124 5.47 2.44 -6.00
CA ALA A 124 5.67 2.74 -4.58
C ALA A 124 4.34 2.91 -3.83
N ASP A 125 3.36 3.56 -4.45
CA ASP A 125 1.98 3.66 -3.94
C ASP A 125 1.01 4.06 -5.05
N LEU A 126 -0.29 3.81 -4.85
CA LEU A 126 -1.36 4.27 -5.73
C LEU A 126 -2.07 5.46 -5.10
N ILE A 127 -2.15 6.56 -5.84
CA ILE A 127 -2.70 7.83 -5.34
C ILE A 127 -4.14 8.02 -5.76
N ARG A 128 -4.47 7.69 -7.00
CA ARG A 128 -5.79 7.98 -7.56
C ARG A 128 -6.13 7.07 -8.71
N VAL A 129 -7.41 6.74 -8.84
CA VAL A 129 -8.00 6.07 -10.01
C VAL A 129 -8.98 7.01 -10.67
N GLU A 130 -8.70 7.40 -11.90
CA GLU A 130 -9.52 8.30 -12.71
C GLU A 130 -10.17 7.51 -13.86
N PHE A 131 -11.37 7.93 -14.26
CA PHE A 131 -12.09 7.34 -15.39
C PHE A 131 -12.28 8.45 -16.44
N PRO A 132 -11.47 8.46 -17.51
CA PRO A 132 -11.51 9.53 -18.50
C PRO A 132 -12.92 9.80 -19.03
N GLY A 133 -13.29 11.09 -19.07
CA GLY A 133 -14.62 11.52 -19.53
C GLY A 133 -15.76 11.31 -18.53
N MET A 134 -15.48 10.82 -17.31
CA MET A 134 -16.47 10.64 -16.26
C MET A 134 -16.19 11.55 -15.06
N GLN A 135 -17.25 12.09 -14.45
CA GLN A 135 -17.16 12.84 -13.21
C GLN A 135 -17.79 12.04 -12.07
N MET A 136 -17.04 11.87 -10.98
CA MET A 136 -17.54 11.22 -9.77
C MET A 136 -18.57 12.11 -9.06
N LYS A 137 -19.81 11.61 -8.94
CA LYS A 137 -20.91 12.27 -8.24
C LYS A 137 -20.89 11.91 -6.75
N SER A 138 -21.02 12.91 -5.86
CA SER A 138 -20.97 12.72 -4.40
C SER A 138 -22.35 12.49 -3.76
N ASP A 139 -23.41 12.70 -4.51
CA ASP A 139 -24.82 12.64 -4.12
C ASP A 139 -25.55 11.39 -4.62
N CYS A 140 -24.85 10.53 -5.37
CA CYS A 140 -25.37 9.24 -5.82
C CYS A 140 -24.73 8.08 -5.05
N ALA A 141 -25.44 6.97 -4.98
CA ALA A 141 -24.86 5.71 -4.55
C ALA A 141 -23.92 5.17 -5.64
N VAL A 142 -22.91 4.39 -5.23
CA VAL A 142 -21.92 3.82 -6.16
C VAL A 142 -21.74 2.34 -5.90
N ILE A 143 -21.60 1.57 -6.97
CA ILE A 143 -21.11 0.19 -6.95
C ILE A 143 -19.96 0.13 -7.96
N TYR A 144 -18.81 -0.41 -7.54
CA TYR A 144 -17.63 -0.56 -8.38
C TYR A 144 -17.11 -1.99 -8.29
N ILE A 145 -17.15 -2.69 -9.42
CA ILE A 145 -16.55 -4.01 -9.61
C ILE A 145 -15.30 -3.83 -10.44
N PHE A 146 -14.19 -4.47 -10.07
CA PHE A 146 -12.96 -4.38 -10.84
C PHE A 146 -12.09 -5.62 -10.66
N SER A 147 -11.28 -5.91 -11.66
CA SER A 147 -10.39 -7.07 -11.68
C SER A 147 -8.94 -6.64 -11.85
N LYS A 148 -8.03 -7.36 -11.19
CA LYS A 148 -6.58 -7.28 -11.41
C LYS A 148 -6.01 -8.70 -11.51
N GLY A 149 -5.68 -9.09 -12.74
CA GLY A 149 -5.38 -10.49 -13.05
C GLY A 149 -6.56 -11.39 -12.67
N TRP A 150 -6.32 -12.36 -11.81
CA TRP A 150 -7.33 -13.30 -11.32
C TRP A 150 -8.12 -12.82 -10.11
N ARG A 151 -7.72 -11.72 -9.48
CA ARG A 151 -8.35 -11.19 -8.27
C ARG A 151 -9.43 -10.20 -8.62
N ARG A 152 -10.47 -10.13 -7.79
CA ARG A 152 -11.61 -9.23 -8.00
C ARG A 152 -11.91 -8.44 -6.74
N GLY A 153 -12.31 -7.19 -6.95
CA GLY A 153 -12.79 -6.28 -5.91
C GLY A 153 -14.21 -5.85 -6.22
N LEU A 154 -15.01 -5.74 -5.16
CA LEU A 154 -16.35 -5.18 -5.16
C LEU A 154 -16.39 -4.12 -4.06
N TYR A 155 -16.63 -2.88 -4.46
CA TYR A 155 -16.98 -1.82 -3.52
C TYR A 155 -18.41 -1.37 -3.76
N PHE A 156 -19.12 -1.06 -2.68
CA PHE A 156 -20.36 -0.31 -2.78
C PHE A 156 -20.47 0.72 -1.65
N ASP A 157 -21.12 1.83 -1.95
CA ASP A 157 -21.55 2.85 -1.01
C ASP A 157 -22.93 3.36 -1.40
N LEU A 158 -23.93 2.80 -0.73
CA LEU A 158 -25.35 3.02 -0.97
C LEU A 158 -25.96 4.04 -0.01
N LEU A 159 -25.14 4.63 0.88
CA LEU A 159 -25.59 5.63 1.85
C LEU A 159 -26.18 6.88 1.18
N PRO A 160 -25.58 7.49 0.14
CA PRO A 160 -26.06 8.78 -0.39
C PRO A 160 -27.52 8.81 -0.88
N VAL A 161 -28.08 7.66 -1.25
CA VAL A 161 -29.50 7.55 -1.66
C VAL A 161 -30.47 7.25 -0.51
N GLN A 162 -29.97 7.05 0.71
CA GLN A 162 -30.82 6.78 1.87
C GLN A 162 -31.49 8.07 2.38
N PRO A 163 -32.74 8.01 2.90
CA PRO A 163 -33.50 9.19 3.31
C PRO A 163 -32.84 10.11 4.36
N GLN A 164 -31.93 9.56 5.19
CA GLN A 164 -31.28 10.29 6.28
C GLN A 164 -29.76 10.45 6.10
N SER A 165 -29.23 10.19 4.90
CA SER A 165 -27.78 10.27 4.66
C SER A 165 -27.32 11.68 4.36
N SER A 166 -26.13 12.02 4.87
CA SER A 166 -25.33 13.12 4.37
C SER A 166 -24.68 12.77 3.02
N HIS A 167 -24.20 13.80 2.31
CA HIS A 167 -23.36 13.61 1.12
C HIS A 167 -22.08 12.86 1.46
N ARG A 168 -21.54 12.12 0.48
CA ARG A 168 -20.24 11.46 0.63
C ARG A 168 -19.15 12.51 0.83
N THR A 169 -18.35 12.34 1.88
CA THR A 169 -17.20 13.20 2.20
C THR A 169 -15.87 12.64 1.69
N SER A 170 -15.81 11.34 1.40
CA SER A 170 -14.61 10.67 0.90
C SER A 170 -14.42 10.86 -0.60
N ASP A 171 -13.17 11.11 -1.00
CA ASP A 171 -12.75 11.11 -2.41
C ASP A 171 -12.74 9.66 -2.94
N LEU A 172 -13.71 9.33 -3.79
CA LEU A 172 -13.85 8.00 -4.37
C LEU A 172 -12.64 7.59 -5.21
N GLU A 173 -12.02 8.52 -5.92
CA GLU A 173 -10.91 8.21 -6.82
C GLU A 173 -9.67 7.77 -6.03
N THR A 174 -9.41 8.46 -4.92
CA THR A 174 -8.34 8.08 -3.97
C THR A 174 -8.70 6.78 -3.22
N LEU A 175 -9.97 6.61 -2.85
CA LEU A 175 -10.43 5.36 -2.21
C LEU A 175 -10.31 4.15 -3.14
N PHE A 176 -10.66 4.28 -4.42
CA PHE A 176 -10.48 3.21 -5.39
C PHE A 176 -9.01 2.88 -5.60
N ALA A 177 -8.11 3.86 -5.56
CA ALA A 177 -6.66 3.61 -5.60
C ALA A 177 -6.21 2.69 -4.46
N SER A 178 -6.75 2.88 -3.25
CA SER A 178 -6.43 2.04 -2.09
C SER A 178 -6.97 0.61 -2.25
N PHE A 179 -8.14 0.43 -2.87
CA PHE A 179 -8.66 -0.92 -3.19
C PHE A 179 -7.87 -1.61 -4.30
N HIS A 180 -7.41 -0.86 -5.30
CA HIS A 180 -6.51 -1.40 -6.33
C HIS A 180 -5.15 -1.79 -5.72
N SER A 181 -4.62 -0.98 -4.79
CA SER A 181 -3.43 -1.32 -3.98
C SER A 181 -3.62 -2.66 -3.26
N TYR A 182 -4.77 -2.86 -2.61
CA TYR A 182 -5.10 -4.11 -1.92
C TYR A 182 -5.04 -5.35 -2.82
N LEU A 183 -5.59 -5.28 -4.03
CA LEU A 183 -5.56 -6.40 -4.98
C LEU A 183 -4.18 -6.61 -5.61
N LEU A 184 -3.42 -5.53 -5.83
CA LEU A 184 -2.10 -5.59 -6.44
C LEU A 184 -1.03 -6.12 -5.48
N PHE A 185 -1.16 -5.85 -4.18
CA PHE A 185 -0.16 -6.20 -3.16
C PHE A 185 -0.75 -6.90 -1.93
N PRO A 186 -1.48 -8.01 -2.08
CA PRO A 186 -2.11 -8.65 -0.93
C PRO A 186 -1.11 -9.27 0.04
N GLU A 187 0.09 -9.64 -0.39
CA GLU A 187 1.17 -10.08 0.50
C GLU A 187 1.53 -9.01 1.54
N VAL A 188 1.31 -7.73 1.21
CA VAL A 188 1.49 -6.60 2.10
C VAL A 188 0.26 -6.42 2.99
N HIS A 189 -0.92 -6.32 2.39
CA HIS A 189 -2.18 -6.02 3.11
C HIS A 189 -2.74 -7.19 3.91
N ARG A 190 -2.25 -8.40 3.67
CA ARG A 190 -2.68 -9.63 4.34
C ARG A 190 -1.51 -10.34 5.03
N LEU A 191 -0.52 -9.57 5.42
CA LEU A 191 0.61 -10.06 6.19
C LEU A 191 0.09 -10.68 7.51
N GLU A 192 0.38 -11.97 7.70
CA GLU A 192 -0.08 -12.70 8.88
C GLU A 192 0.67 -12.18 10.13
N PRO A 193 0.01 -11.97 11.29
CA PRO A 193 0.64 -11.35 12.45
C PRO A 193 1.92 -12.05 12.92
N ASN A 194 1.95 -13.38 12.91
CA ASN A 194 3.13 -14.18 13.25
C ASN A 194 4.27 -14.03 12.24
N VAL A 195 3.96 -13.91 10.95
CA VAL A 195 4.97 -13.67 9.90
C VAL A 195 5.50 -12.24 10.00
N LYS A 196 4.63 -11.27 10.31
CA LYS A 196 5.01 -9.88 10.55
C LYS A 196 6.00 -9.75 11.71
N GLU A 197 5.71 -10.39 12.84
CA GLU A 197 6.59 -10.40 14.02
C GLU A 197 7.97 -10.97 13.68
N LYS A 198 8.02 -12.18 13.09
CA LYS A 198 9.28 -12.80 12.63
C LYS A 198 10.05 -11.91 11.64
N MET A 199 9.32 -11.25 10.73
CA MET A 199 9.90 -10.35 9.75
C MET A 199 10.59 -9.16 10.41
N PHE A 200 9.96 -8.57 11.44
CA PHE A 200 10.53 -7.44 12.17
C PHE A 200 11.74 -7.87 13.00
N GLU A 201 11.66 -9.04 13.66
CA GLU A 201 12.77 -9.62 14.42
C GLU A 201 14.04 -9.79 13.58
N CYS A 202 13.92 -10.26 12.33
CA CYS A 202 15.05 -10.41 11.42
C CYS A 202 15.41 -9.13 10.63
N GLY A 203 14.83 -7.99 10.99
CA GLY A 203 15.19 -6.68 10.42
C GLY A 203 14.55 -6.36 9.08
N TRP A 204 13.60 -7.18 8.63
CA TRP A 204 12.84 -6.93 7.42
C TRP A 204 11.52 -6.21 7.71
N PHE A 205 11.04 -5.55 6.68
CA PHE A 205 9.78 -4.82 6.63
C PHE A 205 9.31 -4.85 5.17
N PRO A 206 8.02 -4.63 4.86
CA PRO A 206 7.54 -4.38 3.50
C PRO A 206 8.09 -3.06 2.92
N PHE A 207 9.41 -2.92 2.85
CA PHE A 207 10.07 -1.72 2.36
C PHE A 207 9.65 -1.47 0.92
N ILE A 208 9.26 -0.22 0.63
CA ILE A 208 8.77 0.19 -0.70
C ILE A 208 9.70 -0.31 -1.80
N ARG A 209 11.02 -0.22 -1.58
CA ARG A 209 12.04 -0.61 -2.55
C ARG A 209 11.99 -2.07 -2.99
N ILE A 210 11.60 -2.97 -2.09
CA ILE A 210 11.61 -4.43 -2.33
C ILE A 210 10.19 -4.98 -2.52
N LEU A 211 9.14 -4.16 -2.42
CA LEU A 211 7.77 -4.59 -2.69
C LEU A 211 7.65 -5.22 -4.08
N GLY A 212 6.76 -6.22 -4.20
CA GLY A 212 6.67 -7.07 -5.37
C GLY A 212 7.46 -8.36 -5.14
N ARG A 213 8.16 -8.83 -6.17
CA ARG A 213 8.78 -10.16 -6.16
C ARG A 213 9.73 -10.40 -4.98
N HIS A 214 10.59 -9.44 -4.66
CA HIS A 214 11.59 -9.62 -3.59
C HIS A 214 10.93 -9.77 -2.21
N PHE A 215 9.93 -8.93 -1.92
CA PHE A 215 9.15 -9.03 -0.70
C PHE A 215 8.36 -10.34 -0.63
N GLU A 216 7.75 -10.78 -1.74
CA GLU A 216 7.05 -12.06 -1.80
C GLU A 216 7.97 -13.25 -1.49
N GLU A 217 9.21 -13.24 -1.99
CA GLU A 217 10.19 -14.29 -1.70
C GLU A 217 10.54 -14.32 -0.20
N ILE A 218 10.77 -13.17 0.45
CA ILE A 218 11.01 -13.07 1.90
C ILE A 218 9.79 -13.54 2.70
N TYR A 219 8.60 -13.00 2.38
CA TYR A 219 7.34 -13.33 3.05
C TYR A 219 7.06 -14.84 2.99
N ASN A 220 7.16 -15.44 1.80
CA ASN A 220 6.89 -16.87 1.63
C ASN A 220 7.92 -17.73 2.37
N THR A 221 9.18 -17.32 2.41
CA THR A 221 10.24 -18.04 3.14
C THR A 221 9.95 -18.07 4.64
N LEU A 222 9.61 -16.92 5.22
CA LEU A 222 9.23 -16.80 6.63
C LEU A 222 7.94 -17.56 6.96
N LYS A 223 6.94 -17.45 6.09
CA LYS A 223 5.66 -18.15 6.24
C LYS A 223 5.81 -19.67 6.28
N ASN A 224 6.72 -20.21 5.48
CA ASN A 224 6.99 -21.65 5.42
C ASN A 224 8.11 -22.10 6.37
N GLU A 225 8.61 -21.20 7.24
CA GLU A 225 9.67 -21.47 8.22
C GLU A 225 10.97 -22.00 7.59
N PHE A 226 11.29 -21.56 6.38
CA PHE A 226 12.53 -21.89 5.71
C PHE A 226 13.67 -20.95 6.13
N PRO A 227 14.94 -21.39 6.04
CA PRO A 227 16.09 -20.53 6.32
C PRO A 227 16.10 -19.30 5.40
N LEU A 228 16.23 -18.11 6.01
CA LEU A 228 16.10 -16.84 5.28
C LEU A 228 17.36 -16.45 4.50
N ILE A 229 18.54 -16.89 4.95
CA ILE A 229 19.84 -16.39 4.52
C ILE A 229 20.07 -16.39 3.01
N GLU A 230 19.65 -17.45 2.31
CA GLU A 230 19.81 -17.56 0.85
C GLU A 230 18.93 -16.53 0.11
N VAL A 231 17.71 -16.32 0.60
CA VAL A 231 16.76 -15.36 0.03
C VAL A 231 17.18 -13.94 0.33
N GLU A 232 17.66 -13.65 1.55
CA GLU A 232 18.19 -12.32 1.91
C GLU A 232 19.36 -11.95 1.01
N MET A 233 20.33 -12.86 0.87
CA MET A 233 21.49 -12.64 0.01
C MET A 233 21.08 -12.43 -1.44
N LYS A 234 20.15 -13.24 -1.97
CA LYS A 234 19.63 -13.06 -3.32
C LYS A 234 18.95 -11.71 -3.52
N VAL A 235 18.14 -11.26 -2.56
CA VAL A 235 17.49 -9.94 -2.62
C VAL A 235 18.55 -8.85 -2.60
N VAL A 236 19.50 -8.89 -1.66
CA VAL A 236 20.56 -7.89 -1.55
C VAL A 236 21.44 -7.85 -2.80
N ASP A 237 21.78 -9.01 -3.37
CA ASP A 237 22.61 -9.13 -4.57
C ASP A 237 21.88 -8.69 -5.86
N SER A 238 20.55 -8.60 -5.84
CA SER A 238 19.78 -8.04 -6.96
C SER A 238 19.95 -6.53 -7.11
N PHE A 239 20.44 -5.83 -6.08
CA PHE A 239 20.73 -4.40 -6.11
C PHE A 239 22.20 -4.17 -6.44
N ASP A 240 22.47 -3.88 -7.71
CA ASP A 240 23.80 -3.52 -8.18
C ASP A 240 24.25 -2.13 -7.68
N GLU A 241 25.53 -1.82 -7.90
CA GLU A 241 26.11 -0.52 -7.50
C GLU A 241 25.30 0.65 -8.07
N LYS A 242 24.89 0.57 -9.33
CA LYS A 242 24.11 1.61 -9.99
C LYS A 242 22.78 1.82 -9.26
N SER A 243 22.06 0.75 -8.95
CA SER A 243 20.78 0.80 -8.25
C SER A 243 20.92 1.47 -6.89
N ILE A 244 21.95 1.13 -6.12
CA ILE A 244 22.25 1.76 -4.82
C ILE A 244 22.56 3.25 -4.97
N ARG A 245 23.35 3.63 -5.98
CA ARG A 245 23.66 5.05 -6.26
C ARG A 245 22.42 5.83 -6.69
N ASP A 246 21.53 5.22 -7.48
CA ASP A 246 20.26 5.82 -7.91
C ASP A 246 19.34 6.10 -6.70
N LEU A 247 19.30 5.23 -5.68
CA LEU A 247 18.59 5.50 -4.43
C LEU A 247 19.10 6.77 -3.77
N LYS A 248 20.42 6.80 -3.57
CA LYS A 248 21.09 7.94 -2.93
C LYS A 248 20.85 9.23 -3.70
N ASP A 249 20.92 9.21 -5.04
CA ASP A 249 20.63 10.39 -5.87
C ASP A 249 19.17 10.84 -5.74
N ALA A 250 18.21 9.90 -5.67
CA ALA A 250 16.81 10.21 -5.41
C ALA A 250 16.63 10.88 -4.04
N TRP A 251 17.30 10.38 -3.00
CA TRP A 251 17.25 10.97 -1.65
C TRP A 251 17.74 12.42 -1.66
N MET A 252 18.79 12.73 -2.42
CA MET A 252 19.35 14.08 -2.53
C MET A 252 18.41 15.10 -3.16
N THR A 253 17.24 14.68 -3.68
CA THR A 253 16.19 15.63 -4.10
C THR A 253 15.48 16.29 -2.91
N LYS A 254 15.56 15.70 -1.71
CA LYS A 254 14.90 16.19 -0.48
C LYS A 254 15.87 17.03 0.36
N ASP A 255 15.41 18.20 0.80
CA ASP A 255 16.24 19.12 1.59
C ASP A 255 16.69 18.53 2.94
N LEU A 256 15.87 17.64 3.52
CA LEU A 256 16.25 16.92 4.74
C LEU A 256 17.51 16.07 4.53
N PHE A 257 17.58 15.32 3.44
CA PHE A 257 18.71 14.45 3.11
C PHE A 257 19.94 15.24 2.68
N LYS A 258 19.77 16.35 1.94
CA LYS A 258 20.89 17.23 1.54
C LYS A 258 21.71 17.73 2.73
N LYS A 259 21.10 17.94 3.91
CA LYS A 259 21.81 18.32 5.15
C LYS A 259 22.80 17.26 5.63
N HIS A 260 22.62 16.01 5.19
CA HIS A 260 23.46 14.87 5.54
C HIS A 260 24.25 14.32 4.34
N LYS A 261 24.23 15.01 3.20
CA LYS A 261 24.74 14.54 1.90
C LYS A 261 26.09 13.84 2.01
N THR A 262 27.12 14.54 2.47
CA THR A 262 28.49 14.01 2.53
C THR A 262 28.57 12.73 3.34
N VAL A 263 27.85 12.65 4.46
CA VAL A 263 27.93 11.47 5.33
C VAL A 263 27.17 10.29 4.74
N ILE A 264 26.02 10.54 4.12
CA ILE A 264 25.26 9.49 3.42
C ILE A 264 26.06 8.97 2.21
N GLU A 265 26.68 9.87 1.44
CA GLU A 265 27.58 9.51 0.33
C GLU A 265 28.71 8.61 0.80
N THR A 266 29.44 8.99 1.86
CA THR A 266 30.48 8.12 2.43
C THR A 266 29.93 6.76 2.83
N ALA A 267 28.76 6.69 3.47
CA ALA A 267 28.20 5.41 3.92
C ALA A 267 27.86 4.48 2.74
N ILE A 268 27.32 5.04 1.66
CA ILE A 268 27.00 4.31 0.43
C ILE A 268 28.27 3.83 -0.27
N ASP A 269 29.30 4.67 -0.36
CA ASP A 269 30.58 4.26 -0.94
C ASP A 269 31.21 3.11 -0.11
N ARG A 270 31.15 3.16 1.22
CA ARG A 270 31.60 2.04 2.07
C ARG A 270 30.82 0.76 1.85
N PHE A 271 29.50 0.84 1.69
CA PHE A 271 28.67 -0.31 1.35
C PHE A 271 29.10 -0.95 0.01
N ILE A 272 29.32 -0.13 -1.02
CA ILE A 272 29.75 -0.57 -2.36
C ILE A 272 31.16 -1.20 -2.30
N GLU A 273 32.06 -0.62 -1.51
CA GLU A 273 33.42 -1.12 -1.25
C GLU A 273 33.44 -2.38 -0.35
N LYS A 274 32.28 -2.87 0.09
CA LYS A 274 32.10 -4.01 1.00
C LYS A 274 32.64 -3.79 2.41
N ASP A 275 32.85 -2.54 2.81
CA ASP A 275 33.16 -2.14 4.18
C ASP A 275 31.84 -1.93 4.96
N TYR A 276 31.18 -3.04 5.27
CA TYR A 276 29.87 -3.03 5.93
C TYR A 276 29.95 -2.53 7.38
N ILE A 277 31.07 -2.74 8.05
CA ILE A 277 31.32 -2.20 9.40
C ILE A 277 31.23 -0.68 9.37
N SER A 278 32.01 -0.02 8.51
CA SER A 278 31.95 1.44 8.39
C SER A 278 30.60 1.91 7.89
N ALA A 279 30.00 1.23 6.92
CA ALA A 279 28.68 1.59 6.40
C ALA A 279 27.63 1.63 7.52
N ILE A 280 27.56 0.59 8.36
CA ILE A 280 26.61 0.49 9.48
C ILE A 280 26.88 1.58 10.53
N HIS A 281 28.14 1.78 10.94
CA HIS A 281 28.52 2.81 11.90
C HIS A 281 28.17 4.23 11.43
N ILE A 282 28.06 4.45 10.12
CA ILE A 282 27.65 5.72 9.55
C ILE A 282 26.13 5.78 9.38
N LEU A 283 25.49 4.76 8.80
CA LEU A 283 24.06 4.75 8.44
C LEU A 283 23.17 4.81 9.68
N TYR A 284 23.41 3.99 10.70
CA TYR A 284 22.54 3.90 11.88
C TYR A 284 22.42 5.26 12.58
N PRO A 285 23.50 5.93 13.03
CA PRO A 285 23.35 7.26 13.62
C PRO A 285 22.68 8.30 12.69
N ARG A 286 22.76 8.13 11.37
CA ARG A 286 22.14 9.05 10.40
C ARG A 286 20.65 8.83 10.24
N ILE A 287 20.15 7.61 10.35
CA ILE A 287 18.70 7.30 10.41
C ILE A 287 18.06 8.11 11.54
N GLU A 288 18.60 8.01 12.77
CA GLU A 288 18.11 8.80 13.90
C GLU A 288 18.33 10.32 13.70
N GLY A 289 19.48 10.70 13.13
CA GLY A 289 19.81 12.08 12.82
C GLY A 289 18.75 12.76 11.94
N LEU A 290 18.31 12.11 10.86
CA LEU A 290 17.26 12.61 9.98
C LEU A 290 15.94 12.84 10.75
N MET A 291 15.54 11.88 11.58
CA MET A 291 14.33 12.02 12.41
C MET A 291 14.45 13.18 13.40
N ARG A 292 15.65 13.43 13.96
CA ARG A 292 15.88 14.57 14.87
C ARG A 292 15.72 15.92 14.15
N TYR A 293 16.10 16.02 12.89
CA TYR A 293 15.87 17.25 12.10
C TYR A 293 14.37 17.52 11.87
N LEU A 294 13.54 16.48 11.78
CA LEU A 294 12.07 16.62 11.72
C LEU A 294 11.46 17.11 13.05
N TYR A 295 12.19 16.98 14.16
CA TYR A 295 11.78 17.40 15.50
C TYR A 295 12.25 18.82 15.86
N ILE A 296 12.97 19.52 14.98
CA ILE A 296 13.42 20.89 15.24
C ILE A 296 12.22 21.82 15.43
N GLY A 297 12.25 22.62 16.50
CA GLY A 297 11.19 23.57 16.85
C GLY A 297 10.07 22.98 17.71
N GLU A 298 10.09 21.67 18.00
CA GLU A 298 9.14 21.02 18.90
C GLU A 298 9.51 21.22 20.37
N SER A 299 8.49 21.21 21.23
CA SER A 299 8.69 21.29 22.68
C SER A 299 9.07 19.94 23.29
N GLY A 300 9.99 19.97 24.25
CA GLY A 300 10.43 18.79 25.02
C GLY A 300 11.55 17.97 24.36
N LYS A 301 12.07 16.98 25.11
CA LYS A 301 13.20 16.16 24.66
C LYS A 301 12.76 15.16 23.56
N PRO A 302 13.55 15.01 22.48
CA PRO A 302 13.32 13.99 21.45
C PRO A 302 13.72 12.61 21.99
N THR A 303 12.72 11.79 22.33
CA THR A 303 12.91 10.36 22.64
C THR A 303 12.71 9.52 21.38
N SER A 304 13.25 8.30 21.32
CA SER A 304 13.12 7.41 20.16
C SER A 304 11.65 7.24 19.74
N LYS A 305 10.75 7.01 20.71
CA LYS A 305 9.30 6.96 20.46
C LYS A 305 8.76 8.22 19.76
N LYS A 306 9.08 9.41 20.28
CA LYS A 306 8.61 10.68 19.71
C LYS A 306 9.18 10.95 18.31
N LEU A 307 10.41 10.54 18.05
CA LEU A 307 11.05 10.67 16.74
C LEU A 307 10.31 9.83 15.69
N VAL A 308 10.02 8.57 16.01
CA VAL A 308 9.28 7.67 15.12
C VAL A 308 7.84 8.17 14.92
N ASP A 309 7.14 8.55 15.99
CA ASP A 309 5.78 9.07 15.89
C ASP A 309 5.71 10.35 15.03
N LYS A 310 6.71 11.23 15.14
CA LYS A 310 6.79 12.46 14.33
C LYS A 310 7.03 12.17 12.85
N LEU A 311 7.83 11.15 12.53
CA LEU A 311 8.11 10.72 11.16
C LEU A 311 6.85 10.15 10.49
N THR A 312 6.08 9.30 11.18
CA THR A 312 4.99 8.56 10.55
C THR A 312 3.64 9.28 10.59
N ALA A 313 3.40 10.17 11.57
CA ALA A 313 2.12 10.86 11.72
C ALA A 313 1.66 11.70 10.50
N PRO A 314 2.53 12.41 9.75
CA PRO A 314 2.10 13.16 8.57
C PRO A 314 1.58 12.25 7.45
N VAL A 315 2.16 11.06 7.32
CA VAL A 315 1.74 10.07 6.33
C VAL A 315 0.44 9.42 6.79
N ALA A 316 0.36 8.94 8.04
CA ALA A 316 -0.84 8.35 8.62
C ALA A 316 -2.10 9.23 8.49
N LYS A 317 -1.94 10.56 8.60
CA LYS A 317 -3.06 11.52 8.43
C LYS A 317 -3.52 11.70 6.99
N LYS A 318 -2.67 11.40 6.02
CA LYS A 318 -2.91 11.61 4.58
C LYS A 318 -3.21 10.30 3.85
N SER A 319 -2.66 9.19 4.32
CA SER A 319 -2.87 7.87 3.75
C SER A 319 -4.27 7.37 4.10
N ILE A 320 -4.89 6.70 3.14
CA ILE A 320 -6.02 5.82 3.39
C ILE A 320 -5.46 4.51 3.98
N ASP A 321 -6.24 3.79 4.78
CA ASP A 321 -5.87 2.55 5.49
C ASP A 321 -5.18 1.46 4.64
N LEU A 322 -5.21 1.55 3.30
CA LEU A 322 -4.63 0.57 2.36
C LEU A 322 -3.48 1.16 1.50
N SER A 323 -2.79 2.19 1.99
CA SER A 323 -1.55 2.70 1.38
C SER A 323 -0.38 1.71 1.59
N LEU A 324 0.51 1.60 0.60
CA LEU A 324 1.72 0.77 0.68
C LEU A 324 2.82 1.37 1.56
N PHE A 325 2.62 2.57 2.08
CA PHE A 325 3.58 3.19 2.99
C PHE A 325 3.56 2.52 4.36
N LEU A 326 2.39 2.08 4.85
CA LEU A 326 2.24 1.40 6.15
C LEU A 326 2.85 2.20 7.33
N PRO A 327 2.41 3.44 7.58
CA PRO A 327 3.03 4.30 8.59
C PRO A 327 2.95 3.76 10.01
N GLU A 328 1.89 3.04 10.37
CA GLU A 328 1.73 2.38 11.67
C GLU A 328 2.68 1.18 11.81
N ASP A 329 2.77 0.32 10.80
CA ASP A 329 3.64 -0.85 10.83
C ASP A 329 5.11 -0.45 10.79
N PHE A 330 5.48 0.59 10.03
CA PHE A 330 6.86 1.08 10.00
C PHE A 330 7.25 1.71 11.34
N ASN A 331 6.30 2.34 12.03
CA ASN A 331 6.49 2.88 13.37
C ASN A 331 6.77 1.74 14.37
N GLU A 332 6.00 0.67 14.30
CA GLU A 332 6.21 -0.54 15.10
C GLU A 332 7.57 -1.20 14.79
N TYR A 333 7.89 -1.40 13.51
CA TYR A 333 9.17 -1.93 13.05
C TYR A 333 10.37 -1.14 13.60
N LEU A 334 10.36 0.20 13.49
CA LEU A 334 11.45 1.02 14.00
C LEU A 334 11.62 0.91 15.53
N LYS A 335 10.53 0.69 16.26
CA LYS A 335 10.56 0.51 17.72
C LYS A 335 11.08 -0.88 18.11
N GLN A 336 10.65 -1.91 17.41
CA GLN A 336 10.97 -3.31 17.72
C GLN A 336 12.36 -3.73 17.25
N PHE A 337 12.78 -3.28 16.06
CA PHE A 337 14.06 -3.65 15.47
C PHE A 337 15.11 -2.55 15.68
N TYR A 338 14.92 -1.40 15.04
CA TYR A 338 15.98 -0.38 14.96
C TYR A 338 16.32 0.27 16.31
N PHE A 339 15.31 0.55 17.15
CA PHE A 339 15.48 1.10 18.51
C PHE A 339 15.36 0.04 19.61
N SER A 340 15.53 -1.24 19.31
CA SER A 340 15.47 -2.29 20.31
C SER A 340 16.49 -2.06 21.44
N SER A 341 16.12 -2.43 22.66
CA SER A 341 17.05 -2.50 23.79
C SER A 341 17.89 -3.77 23.70
N PHE A 342 19.03 -3.80 24.39
CA PHE A 342 19.86 -4.98 24.55
C PHE A 342 20.04 -5.31 26.05
N ASP A 343 20.33 -6.57 26.35
CA ASP A 343 20.61 -7.07 27.70
C ASP A 343 21.90 -7.90 27.69
N LEU A 344 22.95 -7.34 28.30
CA LEU A 344 24.26 -8.00 28.39
C LEU A 344 24.25 -9.22 29.33
N GLU A 345 23.40 -9.22 30.36
CA GLU A 345 23.33 -10.33 31.32
C GLU A 345 22.68 -11.55 30.69
N LYS A 346 21.72 -11.34 29.78
CA LYS A 346 21.03 -12.41 29.05
C LYS A 346 21.67 -12.78 27.72
N GLY A 347 22.64 -11.99 27.24
CA GLY A 347 23.26 -12.18 25.92
C GLY A 347 22.38 -11.76 24.75
N GLU A 348 21.29 -11.01 25.01
CA GLU A 348 20.38 -10.43 24.02
C GLU A 348 21.02 -9.15 23.45
N ILE A 349 21.95 -9.30 22.53
CA ILE A 349 22.80 -8.21 22.01
C ILE A 349 22.69 -8.13 20.48
N ASP A 350 21.46 -8.16 19.98
CA ASP A 350 21.22 -8.00 18.54
C ASP A 350 21.58 -6.58 18.09
N LEU A 351 21.96 -6.44 16.82
CA LEU A 351 22.32 -5.15 16.26
C LEU A 351 21.12 -4.21 16.21
N SER A 352 21.23 -3.12 16.97
CA SER A 352 20.26 -2.05 17.04
C SER A 352 20.99 -0.72 17.16
N ARG A 353 20.25 0.38 17.06
CA ARG A 353 20.81 1.71 17.30
C ARG A 353 21.44 1.82 18.67
N HIS A 354 20.89 1.16 19.70
CA HIS A 354 21.41 1.19 21.05
C HIS A 354 22.65 0.31 21.21
N SER A 355 22.62 -0.95 20.78
CA SER A 355 23.79 -1.85 20.93
C SER A 355 25.01 -1.31 20.17
N LEU A 356 24.79 -0.72 18.98
CA LEU A 356 25.82 -0.01 18.23
C LEU A 356 26.34 1.22 18.97
N ALA A 357 25.45 2.06 19.52
CA ALA A 357 25.86 3.28 20.24
C ALA A 357 26.75 2.99 21.44
N HIS A 358 26.47 1.88 22.11
CA HIS A 358 27.16 1.46 23.32
C HIS A 358 28.38 0.57 23.05
N GLY A 359 28.67 0.26 21.78
CA GLY A 359 29.84 -0.51 21.37
C GLY A 359 29.77 -1.98 21.78
N VAL A 360 28.56 -2.54 21.91
CA VAL A 360 28.34 -3.92 22.35
C VAL A 360 27.85 -4.83 21.22
N ALA A 361 27.52 -4.29 20.04
CA ALA A 361 27.11 -5.07 18.87
C ALA A 361 28.20 -6.08 18.47
N LYS A 362 27.79 -7.26 17.99
CA LYS A 362 28.70 -8.36 17.67
C LYS A 362 29.34 -8.13 16.29
N GLU A 363 30.54 -8.67 16.09
CA GLU A 363 31.25 -8.55 14.81
C GLU A 363 30.48 -9.19 13.65
N GLU A 364 29.81 -10.31 13.91
CA GLU A 364 28.99 -11.05 12.93
C GLU A 364 27.76 -10.27 12.44
N ASP A 365 27.30 -9.27 13.21
CA ASP A 365 26.15 -8.45 12.82
C ASP A 365 26.51 -7.42 11.75
N PHE A 366 27.80 -7.14 11.53
CA PHE A 366 28.26 -6.19 10.52
C PHE A 366 28.29 -6.81 9.13
N SER A 367 27.13 -7.25 8.67
CA SER A 367 26.95 -7.99 7.43
C SER A 367 26.45 -7.10 6.27
N LYS A 368 26.54 -7.64 5.05
CA LYS A 368 25.95 -7.01 3.85
C LYS A 368 24.45 -6.80 4.01
N ILE A 369 23.74 -7.78 4.58
CA ILE A 369 22.27 -7.76 4.75
C ILE A 369 21.88 -6.61 5.68
N GLN A 370 22.55 -6.48 6.82
CA GLN A 370 22.25 -5.47 7.84
C GLN A 370 22.59 -4.06 7.35
N ALA A 371 23.69 -3.90 6.62
CA ALA A 371 24.00 -2.64 5.95
C ALA A 371 22.94 -2.28 4.89
N PHE A 372 22.44 -3.26 4.13
CA PHE A 372 21.37 -3.06 3.15
C PHE A 372 20.02 -2.73 3.82
N GLN A 373 19.65 -3.40 4.92
CA GLN A 373 18.47 -3.06 5.70
C GLN A 373 18.52 -1.60 6.17
N ALA A 374 19.67 -1.10 6.62
CA ALA A 374 19.83 0.32 6.97
C ALA A 374 19.64 1.27 5.78
N ILE A 375 20.09 0.87 4.58
CA ILE A 375 19.81 1.59 3.32
C ILE A 375 18.31 1.62 3.04
N LEU A 376 17.61 0.49 3.23
CA LEU A 376 16.15 0.40 3.02
C LEU A 376 15.36 1.25 4.03
N ILE A 377 15.82 1.36 5.28
CA ILE A 377 15.22 2.27 6.28
C ILE A 377 15.33 3.71 5.81
N LEU A 378 16.48 4.13 5.30
CA LEU A 378 16.65 5.48 4.74
C LEU A 378 15.75 5.69 3.51
N ASP A 379 15.63 4.69 2.63
CA ASP A 379 14.74 4.75 1.47
C ASP A 379 13.27 4.88 1.89
N GLN A 380 12.83 4.15 2.93
CA GLN A 380 11.48 4.27 3.47
C GLN A 380 11.24 5.68 4.04
N ILE A 381 12.20 6.23 4.79
CA ILE A 381 12.14 7.61 5.30
C ILE A 381 12.00 8.61 4.15
N PHE A 382 12.67 8.39 3.02
CA PHE A 382 12.56 9.26 1.84
C PHE A 382 11.12 9.40 1.32
N TYR A 383 10.31 8.34 1.38
CA TYR A 383 8.89 8.41 0.97
C TYR A 383 8.00 9.15 1.98
N TYR A 384 8.46 9.31 3.23
CA TYR A 384 7.67 9.91 4.31
C TYR A 384 7.87 11.43 4.43
N VAL A 385 8.92 11.97 3.81
CA VAL A 385 9.35 13.37 3.99
C VAL A 385 9.19 14.26 2.76
#